data_AF-A0A832KHJ5-F1
#
_entry.id   AF-A0A832KHJ5-F1
#
_cell.length_a   1.000
_cell.length_b   1.000
_cell.length_c   1.000
_cell.angle_alpha   90.00
_cell.angle_beta   90.00
_cell.angle_gamma   90.00
#
_symmetry.space_group_name_H-M   'P 1'
#
loop_
_entity.id
_entity.type
_entity.pdbx_description
1 polymer ?
#
loop_
_entity_poly.entity_id
_entity_poly.type
_entity_poly.pdbx_seq_one_letter_code
_entity_poly.pdbx_strand_id
1 'polypeptide(L)'
;MWRRLRQLSRAKAIHRRYKPGNYGITQSFYCYFLGLIVSREVSSTRRILYRINKNNKDVLYVIIVCGIFARLIFAPFSSHGDLETFWISAQHFLFAKFDFYYFIHTRAGMWVYPPLWLWLVTGAYLVSFSTTAYDPSFLLLVKTPMIVADVTVAYVLYSLLGGDKGRFAAAFWLANPMSIFITSIFGQFDPLVPALLIISVLGLERGMVVPSAVIYGSAIMTKQYAIFAAPLLIARILRDRGKGDALKFTSFLTATALLISFPFLISGSRQVYFREIWMTRSIVEYDDLYCQFA
;
A
#
# COMPACT_ATOMS: atom_id res chain seq x y z
N MET A 1 33.27 25.66 9.61
CA MET A 1 33.63 24.29 10.05
C MET A 1 32.90 23.85 11.32
N TRP A 2 32.99 24.60 12.43
CA TRP A 2 32.35 24.27 13.72
C TRP A 2 30.80 24.21 13.73
N ARG A 3 30.12 24.98 12.87
CA ARG A 3 28.66 24.91 12.68
C ARG A 3 28.18 23.58 12.06
N ARG A 4 28.95 23.02 11.12
CA ARG A 4 28.64 21.71 10.50
C ARG A 4 28.84 20.55 11.47
N LEU A 5 29.86 20.63 12.33
CA LEU A 5 30.09 19.63 13.38
C LEU A 5 28.98 19.60 14.44
N ARG A 6 28.42 20.76 14.82
CA ARG A 6 27.26 20.84 15.72
C ARG A 6 25.95 20.36 15.09
N GLN A 7 25.77 20.48 13.78
CA GLN A 7 24.63 19.90 13.07
C GLN A 7 24.73 18.38 13.00
N LEU A 8 25.92 17.84 12.72
CA LEU A 8 26.18 16.40 12.72
C LEU A 8 26.01 15.77 14.12
N SER A 9 26.41 16.46 15.19
CA SER A 9 26.20 15.98 16.56
C SER A 9 24.73 15.98 16.97
N ARG A 10 23.93 16.97 16.50
CA ARG A 10 22.47 17.00 16.71
C ARG A 10 21.74 15.94 15.89
N ALA A 11 22.14 15.70 14.64
CA ALA A 11 21.59 14.63 13.81
C ALA A 11 21.84 13.24 14.45
N LYS A 12 23.06 13.01 14.98
CA LYS A 12 23.39 11.79 15.73
C LYS A 12 22.54 11.61 17.01
N ALA A 13 22.19 12.70 17.70
CA ALA A 13 21.35 12.64 18.90
C ALA A 13 19.85 12.37 18.58
N ILE A 14 19.35 12.86 17.44
CA ILE A 14 17.99 12.58 16.96
C ILE A 14 17.87 11.13 16.51
N HIS A 15 18.88 10.60 15.81
CA HIS A 15 18.85 9.23 15.31
C HIS A 15 18.93 8.17 16.42
N ARG A 16 19.68 8.43 17.51
CA ARG A 16 19.73 7.55 18.70
C ARG A 16 18.41 7.42 19.46
N ARG A 17 17.44 8.32 19.23
CA ARG A 17 16.10 8.25 19.85
C ARG A 17 15.06 7.54 18.98
N TYR A 18 15.39 7.17 17.74
CA TYR A 18 14.47 6.45 16.87
C TYR A 18 14.52 4.96 17.18
N LYS A 19 13.60 4.47 18.03
CA LYS A 19 13.29 3.05 18.12
C LYS A 19 12.28 2.73 17.01
N PRO A 20 12.61 1.92 15.99
CA PRO A 20 11.61 1.47 15.04
C PRO A 20 10.56 0.65 15.81
N GLY A 21 9.32 1.14 15.81
CA GLY A 21 8.22 0.38 16.39
C GLY A 21 7.97 -0.89 15.60
N ASN A 22 7.69 -1.99 16.29
CA ASN A 22 7.34 -3.30 15.74
C ASN A 22 5.95 -3.29 15.04
N TYR A 23 5.77 -2.45 14.03
CA TYR A 23 4.48 -2.28 13.34
C TYR A 23 4.17 -3.40 12.33
N GLY A 24 5.18 -4.15 11.86
CA GLY A 24 5.00 -5.20 10.85
C GLY A 24 4.22 -6.44 11.33
N ILE A 25 4.34 -6.79 12.61
CA ILE A 25 3.63 -7.93 13.21
C ILE A 25 2.15 -7.59 13.38
N THR A 26 1.82 -6.41 13.91
CA THR A 26 0.44 -5.93 14.04
C THR A 26 -0.28 -5.80 12.71
N GLN A 27 0.38 -5.34 11.65
CA GLN A 27 -0.22 -5.20 10.30
C GLN A 27 -0.53 -6.56 9.64
N SER A 28 0.32 -7.56 9.85
CA SER A 28 0.08 -8.93 9.39
C SER A 28 -1.14 -9.56 10.08
N PHE A 29 -1.35 -9.25 11.36
CA PHE A 29 -2.57 -9.63 12.09
C PHE A 29 -3.82 -8.93 11.54
N TYR A 30 -3.77 -7.65 11.18
CA TYR A 30 -4.95 -6.97 10.58
C TYR A 30 -5.37 -7.60 9.25
N CYS A 31 -4.42 -7.96 8.37
CA CYS A 31 -4.75 -8.63 7.10
C CYS A 31 -5.22 -10.07 7.28
N TYR A 32 -4.64 -10.81 8.24
CA TYR A 32 -5.10 -12.15 8.57
C TYR A 32 -6.49 -12.12 9.21
N PHE A 33 -6.75 -11.17 10.12
CA PHE A 33 -8.04 -10.99 10.77
C PHE A 33 -9.09 -10.46 9.79
N LEU A 34 -8.74 -9.55 8.87
CA LEU A 34 -9.61 -9.14 7.76
C LEU A 34 -9.86 -10.30 6.80
N GLY A 35 -8.85 -11.10 6.46
CA GLY A 35 -9.00 -12.31 5.64
C GLY A 35 -9.87 -13.37 6.31
N LEU A 36 -9.80 -13.50 7.64
CA LEU A 36 -10.66 -14.37 8.45
C LEU A 36 -12.08 -13.85 8.60
N ILE A 37 -12.26 -12.54 8.83
CA ILE A 37 -13.58 -11.89 8.86
C ILE A 37 -14.23 -12.03 7.49
N VAL A 38 -13.51 -11.72 6.42
CA VAL A 38 -13.97 -11.92 5.04
C VAL A 38 -14.30 -13.40 4.84
N SER A 39 -13.39 -14.35 5.09
CA SER A 39 -13.68 -15.77 4.85
C SER A 39 -14.80 -16.38 5.73
N ARG A 40 -15.03 -15.90 6.96
CA ARG A 40 -16.13 -16.37 7.85
C ARG A 40 -17.47 -15.71 7.54
N GLU A 41 -17.52 -14.41 7.21
CA GLU A 41 -18.75 -13.70 6.86
C GLU A 41 -19.17 -13.90 5.39
N VAL A 42 -18.30 -14.42 4.53
CA VAL A 42 -18.55 -14.47 3.08
C VAL A 42 -19.51 -15.59 2.63
N SER A 43 -19.88 -16.53 3.50
CA SER A 43 -21.09 -17.34 3.30
C SER A 43 -22.35 -16.46 3.25
N SER A 44 -22.28 -15.24 3.82
CA SER A 44 -23.29 -14.19 3.77
C SER A 44 -23.11 -13.20 2.61
N THR A 45 -22.11 -13.32 1.72
CA THR A 45 -21.90 -12.32 0.64
C THR A 45 -22.99 -12.32 -0.42
N ARG A 46 -23.63 -13.46 -0.69
CA ARG A 46 -24.87 -13.50 -1.49
C ARG A 46 -25.97 -12.68 -0.84
N ARG A 47 -26.01 -12.63 0.50
CA ARG A 47 -26.91 -11.79 1.29
C ARG A 47 -26.47 -10.32 1.28
N ILE A 48 -25.18 -10.00 1.29
CA ILE A 48 -24.62 -8.63 1.21
C ILE A 48 -24.94 -7.96 -0.15
N LEU A 49 -24.79 -8.68 -1.26
CA LEU A 49 -25.19 -8.19 -2.59
C LEU A 49 -26.70 -8.00 -2.71
N TYR A 50 -27.50 -8.84 -2.03
CA TYR A 50 -28.97 -8.74 -1.98
C TYR A 50 -29.47 -7.66 -1.01
N ARG A 51 -28.70 -7.33 0.04
CA ARG A 51 -28.95 -6.26 1.02
C ARG A 51 -28.47 -4.88 0.58
N ILE A 52 -28.27 -4.66 -0.72
CA ILE A 52 -28.25 -3.31 -1.31
C ILE A 52 -29.69 -2.77 -1.21
N ASN A 53 -30.11 -2.50 0.02
CA ASN A 53 -31.42 -2.03 0.38
C ASN A 53 -31.50 -0.55 -0.02
N LYS A 54 -32.68 -0.17 -0.49
CA LYS A 54 -33.08 1.15 -1.02
C LYS A 54 -33.13 2.19 0.10
N ASN A 55 -31.99 2.39 0.76
CA ASN A 55 -31.82 3.34 1.85
C ASN A 55 -31.01 4.53 1.33
N ASN A 56 -31.41 5.73 1.71
CA ASN A 56 -31.00 6.98 1.09
C ASN A 56 -29.47 7.11 0.97
N LYS A 57 -28.93 6.89 -0.25
CA LYS A 57 -27.48 6.87 -0.53
C LYS A 57 -26.86 8.27 -0.39
N ASP A 58 -27.69 9.30 -0.43
CA ASP A 58 -27.30 10.70 -0.32
C ASP A 58 -26.47 10.96 0.93
N VAL A 59 -26.85 10.39 2.08
CA VAL A 59 -26.10 10.53 3.34
C VAL A 59 -24.71 9.89 3.23
N LEU A 60 -24.59 8.74 2.57
CA LEU A 60 -23.29 8.10 2.34
C LEU A 60 -22.41 8.98 1.44
N TYR A 61 -22.97 9.57 0.38
CA TYR A 61 -22.22 10.47 -0.48
C TYR A 61 -21.74 11.71 0.27
N VAL A 62 -22.58 12.29 1.14
CA VAL A 62 -22.16 13.40 2.02
C VAL A 62 -21.01 12.97 2.93
N ILE A 63 -21.10 11.79 3.57
CA ILE A 63 -20.02 11.24 4.40
C ILE A 63 -18.72 11.09 3.60
N ILE A 64 -18.79 10.54 2.39
CA ILE A 64 -17.62 10.35 1.50
C ILE A 64 -17.03 11.70 1.11
N VAL A 65 -17.84 12.66 0.67
CA VAL A 65 -17.39 13.99 0.27
C VAL A 65 -16.74 14.71 1.45
N CYS A 66 -17.34 14.67 2.64
CA CYS A 66 -16.75 15.25 3.84
C CYS A 66 -15.42 14.56 4.21
N GLY A 67 -15.36 13.23 4.11
CA GLY A 67 -14.15 12.45 4.37
C GLY A 67 -13.01 12.74 3.39
N ILE A 68 -13.32 12.95 2.11
CA ILE A 68 -12.37 13.39 1.09
C ILE A 68 -11.92 14.82 1.39
N PHE A 69 -12.86 15.73 1.66
CA PHE A 69 -12.54 17.12 1.96
C PHE A 69 -11.61 17.24 3.17
N ALA A 70 -11.90 16.52 4.26
CA ALA A 70 -11.05 16.46 5.44
C ALA A 70 -9.61 16.02 5.10
N ARG A 71 -9.44 15.07 4.18
CA ARG A 71 -8.13 14.62 3.71
C ARG A 71 -7.44 15.66 2.83
N LEU A 72 -8.18 16.31 1.92
CA LEU A 72 -7.68 17.34 1.04
C LEU A 72 -7.24 18.62 1.77
N ILE A 73 -7.77 18.89 2.97
CA ILE A 73 -7.26 19.97 3.84
C ILE A 73 -5.81 19.71 4.25
N PHE A 74 -5.40 18.46 4.47
CA PHE A 74 -4.04 18.15 4.95
C PHE A 74 -3.11 17.68 3.83
N ALA A 75 -3.62 16.94 2.84
CA ALA A 75 -2.82 16.25 1.84
C ALA A 75 -1.76 17.14 1.14
N PRO A 76 -2.09 18.32 0.60
CA PRO A 76 -1.11 19.17 -0.09
C PRO A 76 -0.22 20.01 0.84
N PHE A 77 -0.54 20.11 2.14
CA PHE A 77 0.11 21.06 3.06
C PHE A 77 0.86 20.40 4.21
N SER A 78 0.94 19.07 4.24
CA SER A 78 1.60 18.32 5.31
C SER A 78 2.50 17.24 4.74
N SER A 79 3.55 16.87 5.48
CA SER A 79 4.51 15.86 5.05
C SER A 79 5.17 15.16 6.24
N HIS A 80 5.73 13.98 5.98
CA HIS A 80 6.58 13.20 6.88
C HIS A 80 7.85 12.80 6.13
N GLY A 81 8.92 12.43 6.85
CA GLY A 81 10.22 12.07 6.25
C GLY A 81 10.17 10.94 5.21
N ASP A 82 9.15 10.09 5.27
CA ASP A 82 8.95 8.99 4.31
C ASP A 82 8.58 9.51 2.92
N LEU A 83 7.82 10.61 2.83
CA LEU A 83 7.48 11.24 1.55
C LEU A 83 8.71 11.88 0.90
N GLU A 84 9.63 12.42 1.70
CA GLU A 84 10.94 12.88 1.22
C GLU A 84 11.76 11.71 0.66
N THR A 85 11.76 10.58 1.36
CA THR A 85 12.41 9.35 0.90
C THR A 85 11.79 8.85 -0.42
N PHE A 86 10.47 8.90 -0.56
CA PHE A 86 9.77 8.53 -1.80
C PHE A 86 10.11 9.48 -2.95
N TRP A 87 10.12 10.79 -2.69
CA TRP A 87 10.47 11.80 -3.69
C TRP A 87 11.93 11.63 -4.19
N ILE A 88 12.87 11.37 -3.29
CA ILE A 88 14.27 11.07 -3.63
C ILE A 88 14.38 9.74 -4.39
N SER A 89 13.63 8.72 -3.97
CA SER A 89 13.63 7.41 -4.64
C SER A 89 13.14 7.49 -6.08
N ALA A 90 12.15 8.33 -6.38
CA ALA A 90 11.72 8.58 -7.76
C ALA A 90 12.87 9.13 -8.62
N GLN A 91 13.64 10.09 -8.11
CA GLN A 91 14.81 10.62 -8.82
C GLN A 91 15.89 9.57 -9.03
N HIS A 92 16.19 8.78 -8.00
CA HIS A 92 17.14 7.68 -8.10
C HIS A 92 16.67 6.63 -9.11
N PHE A 93 15.36 6.37 -9.20
CA PHE A 93 14.82 5.47 -10.21
C PHE A 93 14.97 6.05 -11.62
N LEU A 94 14.73 7.35 -11.82
CA LEU A 94 14.94 7.98 -13.12
C LEU A 94 16.42 8.01 -13.53
N PHE A 95 17.34 8.15 -12.57
CA PHE A 95 18.77 8.13 -12.79
C PHE A 95 19.31 6.72 -13.07
N ALA A 96 19.04 5.77 -12.17
CA ALA A 96 19.54 4.39 -12.23
C ALA A 96 18.71 3.48 -13.13
N LYS A 97 17.52 3.93 -13.57
CA LYS A 97 16.58 3.17 -14.39
C LYS A 97 16.28 1.82 -13.75
N PHE A 98 16.32 0.74 -14.52
CA PHE A 98 15.98 -0.59 -14.03
C PHE A 98 17.04 -1.19 -13.09
N ASP A 99 18.21 -0.58 -12.94
CA ASP A 99 19.22 -0.96 -11.94
C ASP A 99 18.97 -0.33 -10.56
N PHE A 100 17.82 0.33 -10.36
CA PHE A 100 17.46 1.05 -9.14
C PHE A 100 17.65 0.25 -7.84
N TYR A 101 17.23 -1.01 -7.77
CA TYR A 101 17.37 -1.80 -6.55
C TYR A 101 18.84 -2.01 -6.16
N TYR A 102 19.73 -2.15 -7.14
CA TYR A 102 21.16 -2.24 -6.90
C TYR A 102 21.73 -0.88 -6.49
N PHE A 103 21.34 0.19 -7.19
CA PHE A 103 21.79 1.55 -6.90
C PHE A 103 21.40 2.00 -5.49
N ILE A 104 20.14 1.84 -5.12
CA ILE A 104 19.64 2.34 -3.84
C ILE A 104 20.32 1.60 -2.69
N HIS A 105 20.39 0.27 -2.77
CA HIS A 105 21.04 -0.60 -1.78
C HIS A 105 22.51 -0.23 -1.54
N THR A 106 23.24 0.12 -2.59
CA THR A 106 24.69 0.36 -2.50
C THR A 106 25.06 1.81 -2.20
N ARG A 107 24.20 2.79 -2.52
CA ARG A 107 24.61 4.21 -2.54
C ARG A 107 23.67 5.20 -1.88
N ALA A 108 22.40 4.87 -1.69
CA ALA A 108 21.37 5.89 -1.47
C ALA A 108 20.31 5.55 -0.41
N GLY A 109 20.39 4.38 0.21
CA GLY A 109 19.50 3.97 1.30
C GLY A 109 18.85 2.62 1.04
N MET A 110 17.62 2.44 1.48
CA MET A 110 16.91 1.18 1.29
C MET A 110 15.52 1.39 0.72
N TRP A 111 15.15 0.55 -0.25
CA TRP A 111 13.80 0.41 -0.74
C TRP A 111 13.37 -1.04 -0.55
N VAL A 112 12.42 -1.23 0.37
CA VAL A 112 11.99 -2.57 0.84
C VAL A 112 10.60 -2.95 0.32
N TYR A 113 10.08 -2.20 -0.65
CA TYR A 113 8.73 -2.36 -1.19
C TYR A 113 8.79 -2.90 -2.61
N PRO A 114 7.88 -3.79 -3.01
CA PRO A 114 7.83 -4.20 -4.40
C PRO A 114 7.52 -3.02 -5.35
N PRO A 115 7.74 -3.19 -6.67
CA PRO A 115 7.91 -2.06 -7.57
C PRO A 115 6.66 -1.23 -7.82
N LEU A 116 5.44 -1.71 -7.51
CA LEU A 116 4.22 -0.96 -7.86
C LEU A 116 4.19 0.40 -7.16
N TRP A 117 4.60 0.46 -5.90
CA TRP A 117 4.67 1.75 -5.20
C TRP A 117 5.74 2.67 -5.81
N LEU A 118 6.88 2.12 -6.23
CA LEU A 118 7.93 2.89 -6.90
C LEU A 118 7.42 3.52 -8.20
N TRP A 119 6.67 2.75 -9.01
CA TRP A 119 6.05 3.24 -10.23
C TRP A 119 5.06 4.37 -9.96
N LEU A 120 4.19 4.22 -8.96
CA LEU A 120 3.20 5.24 -8.59
C LEU A 120 3.86 6.54 -8.11
N VAL A 121 4.84 6.44 -7.22
CA VAL A 121 5.59 7.59 -6.72
C VAL A 121 6.35 8.28 -7.85
N THR A 122 6.98 7.53 -8.74
CA THR A 122 7.71 8.09 -9.89
C THR A 122 6.75 8.80 -10.86
N GLY A 123 5.58 8.23 -11.12
CA GLY A 123 4.53 8.88 -11.90
C GLY A 123 4.08 10.19 -11.26
N ALA A 124 3.83 10.20 -9.95
CA ALA A 124 3.48 11.41 -9.21
C ALA A 124 4.60 12.47 -9.29
N TYR A 125 5.86 12.07 -9.14
CA TYR A 125 7.02 12.94 -9.29
C TYR A 125 7.06 13.60 -10.68
N LEU A 126 6.98 12.79 -11.75
CA LEU A 126 7.04 13.27 -13.14
C LEU A 126 5.90 14.24 -13.48
N VAL A 127 4.68 13.93 -13.05
CA VAL A 127 3.49 14.75 -13.33
C VAL A 127 3.45 16.02 -12.49
N SER A 128 3.99 15.98 -11.27
CA SER A 128 4.00 17.14 -10.37
C SER A 128 4.93 18.27 -10.82
N PHE A 129 5.97 17.96 -11.62
CA PHE A 129 7.10 18.85 -11.89
C PHE A 129 7.74 19.43 -10.61
N SER A 130 7.63 18.70 -9.50
CA SER A 130 8.09 19.17 -8.20
C SER A 130 9.60 19.32 -8.15
N THR A 131 10.05 20.46 -7.62
CA THR A 131 11.48 20.72 -7.35
C THR A 131 11.88 20.36 -5.92
N THR A 132 10.90 20.00 -5.08
CA THR A 132 11.07 19.62 -3.69
C THR A 132 10.03 18.59 -3.27
N ALA A 133 10.36 17.75 -2.29
CA ALA A 133 9.44 16.78 -1.70
C ALA A 133 8.23 17.42 -1.00
N TYR A 134 8.31 18.72 -0.71
CA TYR A 134 7.26 19.49 -0.05
C TYR A 134 6.33 20.23 -1.02
N ASP A 135 6.50 20.00 -2.33
CA ASP A 135 5.66 20.63 -3.34
C ASP A 135 4.20 20.15 -3.20
N PRO A 136 3.22 21.06 -3.06
CA PRO A 136 1.82 20.68 -2.89
C PRO A 136 1.27 19.76 -3.98
N SER A 137 1.74 19.92 -5.23
CA SER A 137 1.32 19.11 -6.37
C SER A 137 1.80 17.67 -6.22
N PHE A 138 3.07 17.48 -5.84
CA PHE A 138 3.62 16.15 -5.56
C PHE A 138 2.91 15.51 -4.38
N LEU A 139 2.78 16.23 -3.27
CA LEU A 139 2.14 15.74 -2.04
C LEU A 139 0.70 15.31 -2.30
N LEU A 140 -0.07 16.07 -3.08
CA LEU A 140 -1.43 15.71 -3.45
C LEU A 140 -1.46 14.47 -4.35
N LEU A 141 -0.64 14.44 -5.40
CA LEU A 141 -0.62 13.33 -6.36
C LEU A 141 -0.20 12.01 -5.71
N VAL A 142 0.87 12.02 -4.90
CA VAL A 142 1.36 10.82 -4.23
C VAL A 142 0.36 10.32 -3.19
N LYS A 143 -0.43 11.20 -2.54
CA LYS A 143 -1.45 10.83 -1.55
C LYS A 143 -2.80 10.43 -2.13
N THR A 144 -3.10 10.83 -3.36
CA THR A 144 -4.39 10.54 -4.01
C THR A 144 -4.75 9.05 -4.01
N PRO A 145 -3.86 8.10 -4.38
CA PRO A 145 -4.17 6.67 -4.31
C PRO A 145 -4.58 6.20 -2.91
N MET A 146 -3.96 6.76 -1.87
CA MET A 146 -4.22 6.41 -0.47
C MET A 146 -5.58 6.95 0.00
N ILE A 147 -5.93 8.17 -0.42
CA ILE A 147 -7.25 8.77 -0.17
C ILE A 147 -8.36 7.93 -0.84
N VAL A 148 -8.14 7.52 -2.10
CA VAL A 148 -9.06 6.63 -2.82
C VAL A 148 -9.21 5.29 -2.12
N ALA A 149 -8.11 4.73 -1.58
CA ALA A 149 -8.14 3.50 -0.81
C ALA A 149 -8.99 3.63 0.47
N ASP A 150 -8.84 4.72 1.23
CA ASP A 150 -9.66 4.99 2.42
C ASP A 150 -11.15 5.08 2.08
N VAL A 151 -11.51 5.76 0.98
CA VAL A 151 -12.89 5.85 0.50
C VAL A 151 -13.42 4.48 0.10
N THR A 152 -12.59 3.67 -0.56
CA THR A 152 -12.93 2.29 -0.93
C THR A 152 -13.23 1.46 0.31
N VAL A 153 -12.38 1.52 1.34
CA VAL A 153 -12.60 0.81 2.61
C VAL A 153 -13.90 1.27 3.28
N ALA A 154 -14.15 2.58 3.34
CA ALA A 154 -15.39 3.12 3.91
C ALA A 154 -16.64 2.61 3.16
N TYR A 155 -16.58 2.59 1.83
CA TYR A 155 -17.67 2.07 1.00
C TYR A 155 -17.91 0.57 1.21
N VAL A 156 -16.84 -0.20 1.40
CA VAL A 156 -16.93 -1.63 1.74
C VAL A 156 -17.58 -1.81 3.11
N LEU A 157 -17.15 -1.08 4.13
CA LEU A 157 -17.75 -1.14 5.47
C LEU A 157 -19.24 -0.82 5.44
N TYR A 158 -19.63 0.22 4.68
CA TYR A 158 -21.04 0.53 4.42
C TYR A 158 -21.77 -0.65 3.79
N SER A 159 -21.18 -1.25 2.75
CA SER A 159 -21.79 -2.35 1.99
C SER A 159 -21.96 -3.62 2.83
N LEU A 160 -20.99 -3.93 3.70
CA LEU A 160 -21.04 -5.11 4.58
C LEU A 160 -22.13 -5.01 5.64
N LEU A 161 -22.25 -3.85 6.29
CA LEU A 161 -23.17 -3.67 7.43
C LEU A 161 -24.57 -3.19 7.00
N GLY A 162 -24.64 -2.41 5.92
CA GLY A 162 -25.88 -1.82 5.40
C GLY A 162 -26.56 -0.82 6.33
N GLY A 163 -27.48 -0.03 5.77
CA GLY A 163 -28.33 0.91 6.54
C GLY A 163 -27.53 1.88 7.43
N ASP A 164 -28.07 2.17 8.62
CA ASP A 164 -27.44 3.10 9.58
C ASP A 164 -26.12 2.58 10.12
N LYS A 165 -26.00 1.28 10.40
CA LYS A 165 -24.75 0.67 10.88
C LYS A 165 -23.62 0.82 9.87
N GLY A 166 -23.94 0.63 8.58
CA GLY A 166 -22.99 0.86 7.49
C GLY A 166 -22.59 2.33 7.37
N ARG A 167 -23.56 3.26 7.44
CA ARG A 167 -23.26 4.71 7.41
C ARG A 167 -22.36 5.11 8.57
N PHE A 168 -22.69 4.64 9.77
CA PHE A 168 -21.90 4.88 10.97
C PHE A 168 -20.49 4.33 10.83
N ALA A 169 -20.30 3.10 10.34
CA ALA A 169 -18.98 2.52 10.12
C ALA A 169 -18.16 3.28 9.07
N ALA A 170 -18.79 3.71 7.97
CA ALA A 170 -18.14 4.53 6.95
C ALA A 170 -17.72 5.91 7.50
N ALA A 171 -18.62 6.57 8.24
CA ALA A 171 -18.33 7.84 8.90
C ALA A 171 -17.21 7.68 9.94
N PHE A 172 -17.26 6.63 10.75
CA PHE A 172 -16.25 6.32 11.75
C PHE A 172 -14.88 6.10 11.12
N TRP A 173 -14.80 5.37 10.01
CA TRP A 173 -13.54 5.18 9.26
C TRP A 173 -13.03 6.50 8.67
N LEU A 174 -13.87 7.24 7.96
CA LEU A 174 -13.44 8.45 7.25
C LEU A 174 -13.13 9.62 8.18
N ALA A 175 -13.78 9.70 9.34
CA ALA A 175 -13.52 10.67 10.39
C ALA A 175 -12.44 10.19 11.39
N ASN A 176 -11.91 8.97 11.25
CA ASN A 176 -10.88 8.45 12.14
C ASN A 176 -9.60 9.29 12.00
N PRO A 177 -9.16 10.00 13.06
CA PRO A 177 -7.98 10.85 13.00
C PRO A 177 -6.71 10.06 12.66
N MET A 178 -6.63 8.77 13.04
CA MET A 178 -5.48 7.93 12.68
C MET A 178 -5.45 7.61 11.18
N SER A 179 -6.60 7.34 10.57
CA SER A 179 -6.67 7.09 9.12
C SER A 179 -6.32 8.35 8.33
N ILE A 180 -6.87 9.51 8.73
CA ILE A 180 -6.52 10.81 8.15
C ILE A 180 -5.03 11.08 8.31
N PHE A 181 -4.46 10.84 9.49
CA PHE A 181 -3.05 11.03 9.75
C PHE A 181 -2.19 10.15 8.82
N ILE A 182 -2.47 8.84 8.73
CA ILE A 182 -1.70 7.90 7.91
C ILE A 182 -1.73 8.33 6.43
N THR A 183 -2.89 8.64 5.86
CA THR A 183 -2.99 8.88 4.42
C THR A 183 -2.70 10.32 4.02
N SER A 184 -3.14 11.28 4.81
CA SER A 184 -3.13 12.69 4.43
C SER A 184 -1.99 13.49 5.04
N ILE A 185 -1.42 13.05 6.17
CA ILE A 185 -0.30 13.72 6.83
C ILE A 185 1.00 12.94 6.63
N PHE A 186 1.02 11.69 7.10
CA PHE A 186 2.16 10.78 6.99
C PHE A 186 2.44 10.43 5.52
N GLY A 187 1.40 10.10 4.75
CA GLY A 187 1.55 9.64 3.37
C GLY A 187 2.00 8.18 3.29
N GLN A 188 1.54 7.37 4.24
CA GLN A 188 1.78 5.93 4.27
C GLN A 188 0.68 5.16 3.52
N PHE A 189 1.13 4.27 2.63
CA PHE A 189 0.28 3.64 1.62
C PHE A 189 -0.35 2.32 2.06
N ASP A 190 -0.35 2.06 3.37
CA ASP A 190 -0.94 0.91 4.04
C ASP A 190 -2.38 0.62 3.61
N PRO A 191 -3.28 1.61 3.42
CA PRO A 191 -4.66 1.33 3.03
C PRO A 191 -4.82 0.77 1.61
N LEU A 192 -3.82 0.92 0.72
CA LEU A 192 -3.91 0.39 -0.65
C LEU A 192 -4.07 -1.14 -0.66
N VAL A 193 -3.32 -1.84 0.18
CA VAL A 193 -3.31 -3.31 0.20
C VAL A 193 -4.67 -3.89 0.58
N PRO A 194 -5.31 -3.53 1.72
CA PRO A 194 -6.65 -4.02 2.02
C PRO A 194 -7.69 -3.55 1.00
N ALA A 195 -7.59 -2.34 0.46
CA ALA A 195 -8.51 -1.87 -0.59
C ALA A 195 -8.43 -2.76 -1.85
N LEU A 196 -7.24 -2.99 -2.39
CA LEU A 196 -7.03 -3.86 -3.56
C LEU A 196 -7.47 -5.31 -3.27
N LEU A 197 -7.13 -5.84 -2.10
CA LEU A 197 -7.52 -7.19 -1.70
C LEU A 197 -9.06 -7.34 -1.66
N ILE A 198 -9.76 -6.38 -1.08
CA ILE A 198 -11.22 -6.40 -1.01
C ILE A 198 -11.83 -6.28 -2.41
N ILE A 199 -11.33 -5.37 -3.26
CA ILE A 199 -11.81 -5.25 -4.64
C ILE A 199 -11.64 -6.57 -5.39
N SER A 200 -10.50 -7.26 -5.21
CA SER A 200 -10.28 -8.59 -5.77
C SER A 200 -11.30 -9.60 -5.28
N VAL A 201 -11.58 -9.66 -3.97
CA VAL A 201 -12.60 -10.57 -3.43
C VAL A 201 -13.99 -10.26 -3.98
N LEU A 202 -14.38 -8.99 -4.05
CA LEU A 202 -15.67 -8.59 -4.62
C LEU A 202 -15.78 -8.94 -6.10
N GLY A 203 -14.70 -8.80 -6.86
CA GLY A 203 -14.62 -9.24 -8.25
C GLY A 203 -14.78 -10.76 -8.36
N LEU A 204 -14.14 -11.51 -7.45
CA LEU A 204 -14.30 -12.97 -7.39
C LEU A 204 -15.76 -13.30 -7.18
N GLU A 205 -16.44 -12.74 -6.17
CA GLU A 205 -17.88 -12.99 -5.93
C GLU A 205 -18.76 -12.78 -7.17
N ARG A 206 -18.40 -11.80 -8.02
CA ARG A 206 -19.12 -11.48 -9.27
C ARG A 206 -18.78 -12.38 -10.45
N GLY A 207 -17.94 -13.39 -10.27
CA GLY A 207 -17.49 -14.27 -11.35
C GLY A 207 -16.25 -13.76 -12.11
N MET A 208 -15.71 -12.59 -11.75
CA MET A 208 -14.64 -11.92 -12.50
C MET A 208 -13.25 -12.44 -12.10
N VAL A 209 -12.92 -13.69 -12.44
CA VAL A 209 -11.69 -14.35 -12.00
C VAL A 209 -10.42 -13.60 -12.43
N VAL A 210 -10.30 -13.26 -13.72
CA VAL A 210 -9.09 -12.61 -14.26
C VAL A 210 -8.87 -11.20 -13.70
N PRO A 211 -9.84 -10.27 -13.73
CA PRO A 211 -9.66 -8.95 -13.11
C PRO A 211 -9.28 -9.04 -11.63
N SER A 212 -9.87 -9.99 -10.90
CA SER A 212 -9.56 -10.18 -9.48
C SER A 212 -8.13 -10.63 -9.25
N ALA A 213 -7.61 -11.52 -10.10
CA ALA A 213 -6.23 -11.97 -10.06
C ALA A 213 -5.25 -10.81 -10.32
N VAL A 214 -5.55 -9.94 -11.30
CA VAL A 214 -4.73 -8.77 -11.62
C VAL A 214 -4.71 -7.76 -10.47
N ILE A 215 -5.86 -7.47 -9.89
CA ILE A 215 -5.98 -6.54 -8.76
C ILE A 215 -5.24 -7.09 -7.53
N TYR A 216 -5.36 -8.40 -7.26
CA TYR A 216 -4.65 -9.00 -6.14
C TYR A 216 -3.14 -9.12 -6.38
N GLY A 217 -2.70 -9.43 -7.60
CA GLY A 217 -1.29 -9.34 -7.98
C GLY A 217 -0.72 -7.94 -7.76
N SER A 218 -1.51 -6.90 -8.05
CA SER A 218 -1.15 -5.50 -7.76
C SER A 218 -1.04 -5.23 -6.24
N ALA A 219 -1.89 -5.84 -5.41
CA ALA A 219 -1.78 -5.74 -3.96
C ALA A 219 -0.46 -6.32 -3.43
N ILE A 220 -0.06 -7.49 -3.93
CA ILE A 220 1.23 -8.13 -3.61
C ILE A 220 2.39 -7.25 -4.08
N MET A 221 2.28 -6.63 -5.25
CA MET A 221 3.30 -5.72 -5.76
C MET A 221 3.31 -4.34 -5.09
N THR A 222 2.30 -4.04 -4.26
CA THR A 222 2.29 -2.86 -3.38
C THR A 222 3.05 -3.15 -2.09
N LYS A 223 2.67 -4.22 -1.38
CA LYS A 223 3.41 -4.75 -0.22
C LYS A 223 3.40 -6.27 -0.24
N GLN A 224 4.59 -6.86 -0.09
CA GLN A 224 4.83 -8.29 -0.19
C GLN A 224 3.99 -9.12 0.79
N TYR A 225 3.64 -8.58 1.97
CA TYR A 225 2.81 -9.31 2.95
C TYR A 225 1.42 -9.67 2.42
N ALA A 226 0.92 -9.01 1.37
CA ALA A 226 -0.37 -9.34 0.81
C ALA A 226 -0.40 -10.81 0.32
N ILE A 227 0.74 -11.40 -0.03
CA ILE A 227 0.88 -12.78 -0.52
C ILE A 227 0.27 -13.82 0.45
N PHE A 228 0.24 -13.54 1.75
CA PHE A 228 -0.29 -14.47 2.75
C PHE A 228 -1.79 -14.79 2.56
N ALA A 229 -2.54 -13.92 1.87
CA ALA A 229 -3.93 -14.21 1.53
C ALA A 229 -4.08 -15.18 0.34
N ALA A 230 -3.00 -15.46 -0.41
CA ALA A 230 -3.08 -16.19 -1.68
C ALA A 230 -3.47 -17.66 -1.50
N PRO A 231 -2.87 -18.43 -0.57
CA PRO A 231 -3.26 -19.81 -0.36
C PRO A 231 -4.74 -19.95 0.01
N LEU A 232 -5.27 -19.03 0.84
CA LEU A 232 -6.67 -19.03 1.25
C LEU A 232 -7.61 -18.73 0.08
N LEU A 233 -7.31 -17.72 -0.73
CA LEU A 233 -8.11 -17.39 -1.91
C LEU A 233 -8.07 -18.48 -2.97
N ILE A 234 -6.90 -19.05 -3.24
CA ILE A 234 -6.74 -20.14 -4.21
C ILE A 234 -7.49 -21.40 -3.74
N ALA A 235 -7.34 -21.80 -2.47
CA ALA A 235 -8.06 -22.93 -1.89
C ALA A 235 -9.58 -22.73 -1.97
N ARG A 236 -10.04 -21.50 -1.73
CA ARG A 236 -11.46 -21.15 -1.87
C ARG A 236 -11.95 -21.26 -3.30
N ILE A 237 -11.20 -20.73 -4.28
CA ILE A 237 -11.55 -20.84 -5.70
C ILE A 237 -11.57 -22.31 -6.13
N LEU A 238 -10.59 -23.11 -5.69
CA LEU A 238 -10.55 -24.55 -5.95
C LEU A 238 -11.82 -25.26 -5.43
N ARG A 239 -12.27 -24.92 -4.22
CA ARG A 239 -13.47 -25.50 -3.62
C ARG A 239 -14.76 -25.01 -4.27
N ASP A 240 -14.90 -23.71 -4.48
CA ASP A 240 -16.16 -23.08 -4.87
C ASP A 240 -16.36 -23.07 -6.41
N ARG A 241 -15.27 -23.19 -7.20
CA ARG A 241 -15.27 -23.03 -8.68
C ARG A 241 -14.46 -24.08 -9.45
N GLY A 242 -13.65 -24.88 -8.77
CA GLY A 242 -12.86 -25.94 -9.38
C GLY A 242 -11.49 -25.49 -9.90
N LYS A 243 -10.74 -26.48 -10.44
CA LYS A 243 -9.32 -26.35 -10.82
C LYS A 243 -9.07 -25.34 -11.95
N GLY A 244 -9.97 -25.25 -12.92
CA GLY A 244 -9.81 -24.37 -14.08
C GLY A 244 -9.71 -22.89 -13.70
N ASP A 245 -10.63 -22.43 -12.84
CA ASP A 245 -10.63 -21.04 -12.37
C ASP A 245 -9.49 -20.76 -11.38
N ALA A 246 -9.11 -21.74 -10.56
CA ALA A 246 -7.95 -21.60 -9.68
C ALA A 246 -6.64 -21.46 -10.48
N LEU A 247 -6.49 -22.22 -11.56
CA LEU A 247 -5.34 -22.11 -12.47
C LEU A 247 -5.35 -20.75 -13.16
N LYS A 248 -6.48 -20.32 -13.73
CA LYS A 248 -6.61 -18.97 -14.32
C LYS A 248 -6.24 -17.89 -13.32
N PHE A 249 -6.78 -17.93 -12.11
CA PHE A 249 -6.49 -16.96 -11.06
C PHE A 249 -5.01 -16.92 -10.73
N THR A 250 -4.40 -18.08 -10.49
CA THR A 250 -2.98 -18.19 -10.12
C THR A 250 -2.07 -17.73 -11.25
N SER A 251 -2.37 -18.09 -12.50
CA SER A 251 -1.60 -17.68 -13.68
C SER A 251 -1.64 -16.16 -13.88
N PHE A 252 -2.81 -15.53 -13.82
CA PHE A 252 -2.93 -14.08 -14.01
C PHE A 252 -2.37 -13.27 -12.83
N LEU A 253 -2.48 -13.79 -11.60
CA LEU A 253 -1.83 -13.20 -10.44
C LEU A 253 -0.31 -13.19 -10.61
N THR A 254 0.24 -14.33 -11.01
CA THR A 254 1.69 -14.48 -11.25
C THR A 254 2.13 -13.62 -12.42
N ALA A 255 1.39 -13.61 -13.53
CA ALA A 255 1.67 -12.77 -14.69
C ALA A 255 1.69 -11.28 -14.33
N THR A 256 0.78 -10.82 -13.47
CA THR A 256 0.75 -9.43 -13.00
C THR A 256 1.98 -9.09 -12.18
N ALA A 257 2.36 -9.95 -11.23
CA ALA A 257 3.56 -9.77 -10.42
C ALA A 257 4.83 -9.74 -11.29
N LEU A 258 4.94 -10.66 -12.25
CA LEU A 258 6.04 -10.72 -13.20
C LEU A 258 6.08 -9.48 -14.09
N LEU A 259 4.93 -9.03 -14.61
CA LEU A 259 4.85 -7.85 -15.48
C LEU A 259 5.34 -6.58 -14.78
N ILE A 260 4.88 -6.34 -13.54
CA ILE A 260 5.30 -5.18 -12.74
C ILE A 260 6.80 -5.26 -12.37
N SER A 261 7.30 -6.48 -12.14
CA SER A 261 8.70 -6.75 -11.81
C SER A 261 9.63 -6.83 -13.02
N PHE A 262 9.08 -6.97 -14.23
CA PHE A 262 9.81 -7.41 -15.42
C PHE A 262 11.07 -6.60 -15.69
N PRO A 263 11.06 -5.25 -15.64
CA PRO A 263 12.25 -4.47 -15.93
C PRO A 263 13.41 -4.74 -14.95
N PHE A 264 13.09 -4.98 -13.68
CA PHE A 264 14.07 -5.25 -12.63
C PHE A 264 14.62 -6.69 -12.71
N LEU A 265 13.80 -7.64 -13.17
CA LEU A 265 14.19 -9.04 -13.35
C LEU A 265 15.22 -9.25 -14.46
N ILE A 266 15.22 -8.38 -15.49
CA ILE A 266 16.17 -8.46 -16.60
C ILE A 266 17.38 -7.51 -16.46
N SER A 267 17.35 -6.65 -15.45
CA SER A 267 18.42 -5.69 -15.15
C SER A 267 19.57 -6.33 -14.34
N GLY A 268 20.67 -5.58 -14.19
CA GLY A 268 21.76 -5.94 -13.27
C GLY A 268 21.31 -6.00 -11.80
N SER A 269 20.18 -5.37 -11.47
CA SER A 269 19.63 -5.40 -10.11
C SER A 269 18.89 -6.67 -9.71
N ARG A 270 18.72 -7.65 -10.61
CA ARG A 270 17.91 -8.88 -10.37
C ARG A 270 18.16 -9.55 -9.02
N GLN A 271 19.42 -9.81 -8.66
CA GLN A 271 19.76 -10.51 -7.42
C GLN A 271 19.39 -9.70 -6.17
N VAL A 272 19.69 -8.39 -6.19
CA VAL A 272 19.36 -7.47 -5.10
C VAL A 272 17.85 -7.30 -4.99
N TYR A 273 17.15 -7.12 -6.12
CA TYR A 273 15.69 -7.07 -6.17
C TYR A 273 15.05 -8.28 -5.49
N PHE A 274 15.47 -9.49 -5.86
CA PHE A 274 14.91 -10.71 -5.24
C PHE A 274 15.18 -10.76 -3.74
N ARG A 275 16.39 -10.40 -3.32
CA ARG A 275 16.77 -10.40 -1.90
C ARG A 275 15.96 -9.38 -1.10
N GLU A 276 15.93 -8.12 -1.51
CA GLU A 276 15.29 -7.06 -0.72
C GLU A 276 13.76 -7.21 -0.63
N ILE A 277 13.11 -7.80 -1.64
CA ILE A 277 11.64 -7.93 -1.67
C ILE A 277 11.14 -9.23 -1.04
N TRP A 278 11.84 -10.35 -1.29
CA TRP A 278 11.33 -11.68 -0.95
C TRP A 278 12.10 -12.37 0.18
N MET A 279 13.31 -11.91 0.50
CA MET A 279 14.07 -12.45 1.64
C MET A 279 13.96 -11.49 2.81
N THR A 280 13.38 -11.96 3.91
CA THR A 280 13.40 -11.24 5.18
C THR A 280 14.85 -11.12 5.63
N ARG A 281 15.41 -9.90 5.63
CA ARG A 281 16.67 -9.64 6.32
C ARG A 281 16.48 -9.83 7.83
N SER A 282 17.36 -10.60 8.45
CA SER A 282 17.53 -10.54 9.89
C SER A 282 18.11 -9.17 10.26
N ILE A 283 17.65 -8.61 11.37
CA ILE A 283 18.00 -7.26 11.88
C ILE A 283 19.53 -7.06 12.06
N VAL A 284 20.29 -8.16 12.10
CA VAL A 284 21.74 -8.20 12.34
C VAL A 284 22.56 -7.51 11.24
N GLU A 285 22.11 -7.51 9.98
CA GLU A 285 22.84 -6.85 8.88
C GLU A 285 22.70 -5.30 8.89
N TYR A 286 21.83 -4.75 9.74
CA TYR A 286 21.53 -3.31 9.75
C TYR A 286 22.62 -2.48 10.45
N ASP A 287 23.31 -3.05 11.42
CA ASP A 287 24.34 -2.34 12.21
C ASP A 287 25.70 -2.27 11.49
N ASP A 288 26.04 -3.27 10.66
CA ASP A 288 27.34 -3.35 9.99
C ASP A 288 27.48 -2.35 8.83
N LEU A 289 26.40 -2.05 8.10
CA LEU A 289 26.46 -1.13 6.96
C LEU A 289 26.70 0.32 7.40
N TYR A 290 26.12 0.78 8.51
CA TYR A 290 26.37 2.13 9.00
C TYR A 290 27.72 2.28 9.70
N CYS A 291 28.28 1.20 10.26
CA CYS A 291 29.62 1.22 10.86
C CYS A 291 30.74 1.28 9.81
N GLN A 292 30.51 0.79 8.59
CA GLN A 292 31.52 0.83 7.52
C GLN A 292 31.65 2.20 6.83
N PHE A 293 30.69 3.10 7.02
CA PHE A 293 30.69 4.45 6.42
C PHE A 293 30.75 5.59 7.46
N ALA A 294 31.17 5.29 8.70
CA ALA A 294 31.35 6.26 9.79
C ALA A 294 32.82 6.61 10.03
#